data_AF-A0A238BMK3-F1
#
_entry.id   AF-A0A238BMK3-F1
#
_cell.length_a   1.000
_cell.length_b   1.000
_cell.length_c   1.000
_cell.angle_alpha   90.00
_cell.angle_beta   90.00
_cell.angle_gamma   90.00
#
_symmetry.space_group_name_H-M   'P 1'
#
loop_
_entity.id
_entity.type
_entity.pdbx_description
1 polymer ?
#
loop_
_entity_poly.entity_id
_entity_poly.type
_entity_poly.pdbx_seq_one_letter_code
_entity_poly.pdbx_strand_id
1 'polypeptide(L)'
;MNPSDVHSSSIKRRIVPRICYQDEQRQHEINSFVPIIVGFRIPTMMVDTLVGEEDRRALLIAYQTETDLSLPRRFQSPIFTINGYASNIRRALRIIEKIINEECCDSCSPAYAFIADPNMDQSGTDYILCNGPIDEAKYKPKGKA
;
A
#
# COMPACT_ATOMS: atom_id res chain seq x y z
N MET A 1 -18.64 -8.47 47.77
CA MET A 1 -17.92 -8.25 46.50
C MET A 1 -18.86 -7.52 45.55
N ASN A 2 -18.53 -6.27 45.18
CA ASN A 2 -19.42 -5.42 44.39
C ASN A 2 -19.39 -5.80 42.90
N PRO A 3 -20.55 -5.95 42.22
CA PRO A 3 -20.61 -6.27 40.79
C PRO A 3 -20.09 -5.15 39.87
N SER A 4 -19.89 -3.94 40.40
CA SER A 4 -19.33 -2.79 39.66
C SER A 4 -17.82 -2.91 39.38
N ASP A 5 -17.06 -3.63 40.20
CA ASP A 5 -15.60 -3.76 40.04
C ASP A 5 -15.20 -4.78 38.95
N VAL A 6 -16.04 -5.79 38.73
CA VAL A 6 -15.80 -6.84 37.72
C VAL A 6 -16.01 -6.30 36.30
N HIS A 7 -17.00 -5.42 36.12
CA HIS A 7 -17.27 -4.76 34.84
C HIS A 7 -16.21 -3.70 34.48
N SER A 8 -15.73 -2.92 35.46
CA SER A 8 -14.70 -1.90 35.24
C SER A 8 -13.36 -2.52 34.82
N SER A 9 -12.99 -3.69 35.36
CA SER A 9 -11.75 -4.39 34.96
C SER A 9 -11.82 -5.00 33.56
N SER A 10 -13.01 -5.44 33.13
CA SER A 10 -13.23 -6.07 31.83
C SER A 10 -13.28 -5.05 30.68
N ILE A 11 -13.85 -3.87 30.94
CA ILE A 11 -13.89 -2.74 30.00
C ILE A 11 -12.48 -2.14 29.86
N LYS A 12 -11.75 -1.92 30.97
CA LYS A 12 -10.36 -1.43 30.92
C LYS A 12 -9.44 -2.39 30.16
N ARG A 13 -9.56 -3.72 30.35
CA ARG A 13 -8.74 -4.70 29.63
C ARG A 13 -9.01 -4.78 28.12
N ARG A 14 -10.21 -4.40 27.65
CA ARG A 14 -10.57 -4.50 26.22
C ARG A 14 -10.50 -3.18 25.48
N ILE A 15 -10.71 -2.06 26.16
CA ILE A 15 -10.74 -0.73 25.55
C ILE A 15 -9.37 -0.06 25.59
N VAL A 16 -8.63 -0.15 26.71
CA VAL A 16 -7.32 0.52 26.85
C VAL A 16 -6.31 0.06 25.80
N PRO A 17 -6.13 -1.25 25.52
CA PRO A 17 -5.22 -1.67 24.45
C PRO A 17 -5.69 -1.16 23.09
N ARG A 18 -7.01 -1.13 22.84
CA ARG A 18 -7.58 -0.66 21.58
C ARG A 18 -7.39 0.85 21.35
N ILE A 19 -7.46 1.64 22.42
CA ILE A 19 -7.15 3.08 22.41
C ILE A 19 -5.65 3.28 22.24
N CYS A 20 -4.80 2.54 22.96
CA CYS A 20 -3.34 2.62 22.78
C CYS A 20 -2.89 2.20 21.37
N TYR A 21 -3.48 1.16 20.77
CA TYR A 21 -3.20 0.79 19.37
C TYR A 21 -3.74 1.83 18.38
N GLN A 22 -4.87 2.49 18.65
CA GLN A 22 -5.36 3.60 17.82
C GLN A 22 -4.52 4.87 17.99
N ASP A 23 -4.01 5.15 19.19
CA ASP A 23 -3.15 6.29 19.46
C ASP A 23 -1.71 6.05 18.96
N GLU A 24 -1.21 4.80 18.96
CA GLU A 24 0.04 4.42 18.29
C GLU A 24 -0.10 4.49 16.76
N GLN A 25 -1.26 4.17 16.19
CA GLN A 25 -1.53 4.44 14.77
C GLN A 25 -1.64 5.96 14.48
N ARG A 26 -2.26 6.75 15.37
CA ARG A 26 -2.29 8.22 15.25
C ARG A 26 -0.92 8.87 15.51
N GLN A 27 -0.03 8.23 16.28
CA GLN A 27 1.34 8.71 16.51
C GLN A 27 2.32 8.20 15.43
N HIS A 28 2.04 7.12 14.72
CA HIS A 28 2.70 6.84 13.44
C HIS A 28 2.14 7.67 12.27
N GLU A 29 0.96 8.27 12.44
CA GLU A 29 0.52 9.49 11.74
C GLU A 29 1.13 10.76 12.35
N ILE A 30 2.34 10.71 12.92
CA ILE A 30 3.17 11.91 12.98
C ILE A 30 3.30 12.41 11.55
N ASN A 31 2.53 13.47 11.32
CA ASN A 31 2.47 14.28 10.12
C ASN A 31 3.87 14.52 9.58
N SER A 32 4.31 13.68 8.64
CA SER A 32 5.27 14.13 7.65
C SER A 32 4.54 15.19 6.84
N PHE A 33 4.63 16.45 7.28
CA PHE A 33 4.27 17.63 6.49
C PHE A 33 5.16 17.78 5.25
N VAL A 34 6.10 16.84 5.05
CA VAL A 34 6.93 16.75 3.87
C VAL A 34 6.32 15.70 2.95
N PRO A 35 6.02 16.06 1.70
CA PRO A 35 5.72 15.08 0.66
C PRO A 35 6.87 14.09 0.53
N ILE A 36 6.53 12.81 0.39
CA ILE A 36 7.49 11.74 0.15
C ILE A 36 7.27 11.19 -1.26
N ILE A 37 8.28 10.51 -1.77
CA ILE A 37 8.24 9.82 -3.06
C ILE A 37 8.35 8.33 -2.78
N VAL A 38 7.43 7.54 -3.34
CA VAL A 38 7.45 6.08 -3.26
C VAL A 38 7.43 5.48 -4.65
N GLY A 39 8.24 4.44 -4.87
CA GLY A 39 8.14 3.59 -6.05
C GLY A 39 7.12 2.46 -5.83
N PHE A 40 6.43 2.03 -6.87
CA PHE A 40 5.73 0.75 -6.82
C PHE A 40 5.78 0.00 -8.14
N ARG A 41 5.66 -1.33 -8.06
CA ARG A 41 5.63 -2.22 -9.22
C ARG A 41 4.36 -3.06 -9.21
N ILE A 42 3.80 -3.23 -10.40
CA ILE A 42 2.68 -4.13 -10.66
C ILE A 42 3.06 -5.13 -11.75
N PRO A 43 2.37 -6.28 -11.85
CA PRO A 43 2.54 -7.19 -12.98
C PRO A 43 2.38 -6.45 -14.32
N THR A 44 3.26 -6.69 -15.28
CA THR A 44 3.29 -5.96 -16.57
C THR A 44 1.96 -6.03 -17.31
N MET A 45 1.25 -7.16 -17.21
CA MET A 45 -0.06 -7.36 -17.82
C MET A 45 -1.19 -6.49 -17.24
N MET A 46 -0.94 -5.82 -16.10
CA MET A 46 -1.90 -4.94 -15.42
C MET A 46 -1.61 -3.46 -15.65
N VAL A 47 -0.50 -3.13 -16.32
CA VAL A 47 -0.08 -1.74 -16.56
C VAL A 47 -1.12 -0.99 -17.37
N ASP A 48 -1.57 -1.55 -18.49
CA ASP A 48 -2.56 -0.88 -19.34
C ASP A 48 -3.91 -0.74 -18.63
N THR A 49 -4.31 -1.73 -17.81
CA THR A 49 -5.49 -1.62 -16.94
C THR A 49 -5.33 -0.48 -15.95
N LEU A 50 -4.19 -0.33 -15.28
CA LEU A 50 -4.01 0.74 -14.31
C LEU A 50 -3.96 2.13 -14.99
N VAL A 51 -3.23 2.24 -16.09
CA VAL A 51 -3.03 3.50 -16.83
C VAL A 51 -4.34 3.98 -17.45
N GLY A 52 -5.12 3.06 -18.01
CA GLY A 52 -6.35 3.34 -18.75
C GLY A 52 -6.08 3.96 -20.13
N GLU A 53 -7.14 4.13 -20.91
CA GLU A 53 -7.05 4.79 -22.22
C GLU A 53 -6.55 6.23 -22.06
N GLU A 54 -5.57 6.61 -22.88
CA GLU A 54 -4.96 7.94 -22.89
C GLU A 54 -4.51 8.41 -21.49
N ASP A 55 -4.03 7.49 -20.66
CA ASP A 55 -3.56 7.74 -19.29
C ASP A 55 -4.66 8.27 -18.33
N ARG A 56 -5.93 8.27 -18.76
CA ARG A 56 -7.04 8.91 -18.05
C ARG A 56 -7.27 8.34 -16.65
N ARG A 57 -7.08 7.04 -16.46
CA ARG A 57 -7.30 6.38 -15.16
C ARG A 57 -6.20 6.74 -14.19
N ALA A 58 -4.94 6.74 -14.64
CA ALA A 58 -3.82 7.23 -13.85
C ALA A 58 -4.00 8.70 -13.42
N LEU A 59 -4.42 9.57 -14.35
CA LEU A 59 -4.73 10.97 -14.06
C LEU A 59 -5.87 11.12 -13.04
N LEU A 60 -6.92 10.30 -13.15
CA LEU A 60 -8.04 10.32 -12.21
C LEU A 60 -7.61 9.89 -10.81
N ILE A 61 -6.78 8.86 -10.69
CA ILE A 61 -6.23 8.42 -9.40
C ILE A 61 -5.44 9.56 -8.77
N ALA A 62 -4.48 10.14 -9.52
CA ALA A 62 -3.66 11.26 -9.07
C ALA A 62 -4.50 12.44 -8.56
N TYR A 63 -5.51 12.83 -9.33
CA TYR A 63 -6.45 13.89 -8.96
C TYR A 63 -7.25 13.55 -7.70
N GLN A 64 -7.85 12.34 -7.66
CA GLN A 64 -8.66 11.89 -6.53
C GLN A 64 -7.86 11.70 -5.25
N THR A 65 -6.55 11.54 -5.33
CA THR A 65 -5.69 11.33 -4.15
C THR A 65 -4.82 12.51 -3.80
N GLU A 66 -4.86 13.59 -4.58
CA GLU A 66 -3.99 14.77 -4.38
C GLU A 66 -2.52 14.34 -4.31
N THR A 67 -2.10 13.56 -5.32
CA THR A 67 -0.73 13.04 -5.48
C THR A 67 -0.30 13.21 -6.92
N ASP A 68 1.01 13.26 -7.17
CA ASP A 68 1.55 13.13 -8.53
C ASP A 68 1.87 11.66 -8.82
N LEU A 69 1.24 11.08 -9.84
CA LEU A 69 1.51 9.71 -10.31
C LEU A 69 2.31 9.76 -11.61
N SER A 70 3.56 9.29 -11.55
CA SER A 70 4.42 9.15 -12.72
C SER A 70 4.37 7.73 -13.26
N LEU A 71 4.10 7.62 -14.56
CA LEU A 71 4.02 6.36 -15.27
C LEU A 71 5.42 5.81 -15.61
N PRO A 72 5.59 4.48 -15.65
CA PRO A 72 6.84 3.87 -16.07
C PRO A 72 7.20 4.27 -17.50
N ARG A 73 8.49 4.51 -17.76
CA ARG A 73 8.95 4.79 -19.12
C ARG A 73 8.84 3.52 -19.97
N ARG A 74 8.33 3.67 -21.20
CA ARG A 74 8.29 2.58 -22.18
C ARG A 74 9.70 1.99 -22.34
N PHE A 75 9.79 0.66 -22.34
CA PHE A 75 11.05 -0.11 -22.48
C PHE A 75 12.05 0.01 -21.31
N GLN A 76 11.60 0.50 -20.13
CA GLN A 76 12.39 0.51 -18.90
C GLN A 76 11.73 -0.37 -17.81
N SER A 77 12.31 -0.36 -16.61
CA SER A 77 11.71 -1.00 -15.43
C SER A 77 10.28 -0.48 -15.23
N PRO A 78 9.27 -1.35 -15.00
CA PRO A 78 7.87 -0.96 -14.83
C PRO A 78 7.62 -0.40 -13.43
N ILE A 79 8.39 0.62 -13.04
CA ILE A 79 8.26 1.31 -11.77
C ILE A 79 7.41 2.55 -11.98
N PHE A 80 6.31 2.59 -11.26
CA PHE A 80 5.51 3.80 -11.07
C PHE A 80 6.07 4.57 -9.90
N THR A 81 5.88 5.88 -9.90
CA THR A 81 6.26 6.74 -8.77
C THR A 81 5.07 7.55 -8.30
N ILE A 82 4.82 7.57 -6.99
CA ILE A 82 3.82 8.45 -6.36
C ILE A 82 4.54 9.46 -5.48
N ASN A 83 4.30 10.74 -5.74
CA ASN A 83 4.72 11.83 -4.89
C ASN A 83 3.52 12.41 -4.14
N GLY A 84 3.65 12.62 -2.84
CA GLY A 84 2.61 13.23 -2.03
C GLY A 84 2.76 12.97 -0.54
N TYR A 85 1.77 13.38 0.23
CA TYR A 85 1.72 13.07 1.66
C TYR A 85 1.51 11.58 1.89
N ALA A 86 2.07 11.03 2.97
CA ALA A 86 2.00 9.60 3.27
C ALA A 86 0.55 9.06 3.32
N SER A 87 -0.40 9.84 3.86
CA SER A 87 -1.83 9.48 3.87
C SER A 87 -2.42 9.41 2.45
N ASN A 88 -2.06 10.36 1.59
CA ASN A 88 -2.52 10.46 0.21
C ASN A 88 -1.95 9.33 -0.65
N ILE A 89 -0.68 9.01 -0.45
CA ILE A 89 -0.02 7.85 -1.08
C ILE A 89 -0.71 6.55 -0.68
N ARG A 90 -1.01 6.35 0.61
CA ARG A 90 -1.77 5.17 1.08
C ARG A 90 -3.15 5.10 0.43
N ARG A 91 -3.83 6.26 0.28
CA ARG A 91 -5.12 6.35 -0.44
C ARG A 91 -4.96 5.93 -1.90
N ALA A 92 -3.92 6.40 -2.59
CA ALA A 92 -3.63 6.05 -3.98
C ALA A 92 -3.39 4.55 -4.15
N LEU A 93 -2.53 3.96 -3.31
CA LEU A 93 -2.25 2.51 -3.33
C LEU A 93 -3.53 1.69 -3.11
N ARG A 94 -4.43 2.11 -2.21
CA ARG A 94 -5.72 1.44 -1.98
C ARG A 94 -6.68 1.52 -3.17
N ILE A 95 -6.74 2.66 -3.86
CA ILE A 95 -7.55 2.80 -5.08
C ILE A 95 -6.99 1.91 -6.19
N ILE A 96 -5.67 1.87 -6.35
CA ILE A 96 -5.00 1.01 -7.34
C ILE A 96 -5.29 -0.46 -7.05
N GLU A 97 -5.10 -0.89 -5.79
CA GLU A 97 -5.42 -2.25 -5.34
C GLU A 97 -6.87 -2.62 -5.66
N LYS A 98 -7.81 -1.71 -5.39
CA LYS A 98 -9.23 -1.92 -5.70
C LYS A 98 -9.47 -2.11 -7.20
N ILE A 99 -8.94 -1.22 -8.05
CA ILE A 99 -9.09 -1.29 -9.51
C ILE A 99 -8.58 -2.63 -10.04
N ILE A 100 -7.39 -3.06 -9.61
CA ILE A 100 -6.80 -4.32 -10.08
C ILE A 100 -7.63 -5.52 -9.61
N ASN A 101 -8.11 -5.50 -8.37
CA ASN A 101 -8.95 -6.59 -7.86
C ASN A 101 -10.32 -6.65 -8.54
N GLU A 102 -10.88 -5.51 -8.96
CA GLU A 102 -12.17 -5.47 -9.66
C GLU A 102 -12.06 -5.84 -11.15
N GLU A 103 -10.97 -5.45 -11.82
CA GLU A 103 -10.83 -5.61 -13.28
C GLU A 103 -9.96 -6.79 -13.72
N CYS A 104 -9.06 -7.29 -12.86
CA CYS A 104 -8.11 -8.34 -13.24
C CYS A 104 -8.29 -9.66 -12.46
N CYS A 105 -9.15 -9.71 -11.44
CA CYS A 105 -9.31 -10.90 -10.61
C CYS A 105 -10.66 -11.58 -10.85
N ASP A 106 -10.59 -12.89 -11.10
CA ASP A 106 -11.74 -13.76 -10.99
C ASP A 106 -12.05 -14.06 -9.52
N SER A 107 -13.31 -14.38 -9.23
CA SER A 107 -13.80 -14.73 -7.88
C SER A 107 -13.08 -15.91 -7.21
N CYS A 108 -12.30 -16.69 -7.97
CA CYS A 108 -11.54 -17.85 -7.50
C CYS A 108 -10.06 -17.53 -7.23
N SER A 109 -9.56 -16.35 -7.61
CA SER A 109 -8.17 -15.95 -7.37
C SER A 109 -8.03 -15.24 -6.02
N PRO A 110 -6.89 -15.36 -5.33
CA PRO A 110 -6.64 -14.52 -4.17
C PRO A 110 -6.59 -13.05 -4.59
N ALA A 111 -6.84 -12.13 -3.66
CA ALA A 111 -6.77 -10.71 -3.94
C ALA A 111 -5.31 -10.25 -4.07
N TYR A 112 -5.06 -9.29 -4.96
CA TYR A 112 -3.82 -8.54 -4.98
C TYR A 112 -3.77 -7.59 -3.78
N ALA A 113 -2.59 -7.47 -3.20
CA ALA A 113 -2.30 -6.50 -2.15
C ALA A 113 -0.91 -5.88 -2.35
N PHE A 114 -0.77 -4.61 -1.99
CA PHE A 114 0.54 -3.98 -1.94
C PHE A 114 1.31 -4.40 -0.68
N ILE A 115 2.56 -4.80 -0.88
CA ILE A 115 3.52 -5.10 0.18
C ILE A 115 4.76 -4.24 0.01
N ALA A 116 5.50 -4.00 1.09
CA ALA A 116 6.83 -3.43 0.98
C ALA A 116 7.75 -4.38 0.20
N ASP A 117 8.56 -3.83 -0.70
CA ASP A 117 9.53 -4.60 -1.47
C ASP A 117 10.61 -5.19 -0.54
N PRO A 118 10.69 -6.53 -0.39
CA PRO A 118 11.65 -7.16 0.51
C PRO A 118 13.11 -7.01 0.06
N ASN A 119 13.35 -6.57 -1.19
CA ASN A 119 14.68 -6.46 -1.77
C ASN A 119 15.29 -5.06 -1.67
N MET A 120 14.52 -4.08 -1.20
CA MET A 120 15.01 -2.71 -1.10
C MET A 120 15.68 -2.51 0.26
N ASP A 121 16.76 -1.73 0.25
CA ASP A 121 17.41 -1.31 1.48
C ASP A 121 16.45 -0.41 2.29
N GLN A 122 16.69 -0.27 3.59
CA GLN A 122 15.80 0.41 4.54
C GLN A 122 15.61 1.92 4.27
N SER A 123 16.15 2.45 3.16
CA SER A 123 16.17 3.87 2.80
C SER A 123 15.04 4.30 1.85
N GLY A 124 14.40 3.38 1.14
CA GLY A 124 13.35 3.68 0.15
C GLY A 124 12.10 2.81 0.34
N THR A 125 10.95 3.43 0.59
CA THR A 125 9.67 2.71 0.73
C THR A 125 9.11 2.37 -0.65
N ASP A 126 9.64 1.33 -1.28
CA ASP A 126 9.11 0.80 -2.53
C ASP A 126 8.11 -0.33 -2.28
N TYR A 127 7.05 -0.39 -3.09
CA TYR A 127 5.99 -1.38 -2.96
C TYR A 127 5.92 -2.34 -4.17
N ILE A 128 5.44 -3.55 -3.94
CA ILE A 128 5.10 -4.51 -4.98
C ILE A 128 3.65 -4.93 -4.80
N LEU A 129 2.90 -4.98 -5.90
CA LEU A 129 1.57 -5.57 -5.95
C LEU A 129 1.68 -7.07 -6.21
N CYS A 130 1.25 -7.90 -5.27
CA CYS A 130 1.32 -9.35 -5.37
C CYS A 130 -0.02 -10.01 -5.05
N ASN A 131 -0.27 -11.17 -5.66
CA ASN A 131 -1.42 -12.02 -5.40
C ASN A 131 -0.92 -13.38 -4.89
N GLY A 132 -1.31 -13.75 -3.66
CA GLY A 132 -0.94 -15.02 -3.02
C GLY A 132 0.28 -14.95 -2.08
N PRO A 133 0.70 -16.09 -1.50
CA PRO A 133 1.82 -16.16 -0.57
C PRO A 133 3.12 -15.76 -1.25
N ILE A 134 3.88 -14.90 -0.58
CA ILE A 134 5.16 -14.39 -1.07
C ILE A 134 6.19 -15.53 -0.99
N ASP A 135 6.66 -15.98 -2.15
CA ASP A 135 7.85 -16.82 -2.24
C ASP A 135 9.09 -15.91 -2.13
N GLU A 136 9.53 -15.62 -0.90
CA GLU A 136 10.70 -14.78 -0.61
C GLU A 136 11.95 -15.22 -1.38
N ALA A 137 12.06 -16.51 -1.77
CA ALA A 137 13.21 -17.03 -2.51
C ALA A 137 13.27 -16.53 -3.97
N LYS A 138 12.13 -16.16 -4.58
CA LYS A 138 12.10 -15.54 -5.91
C LYS A 138 12.62 -14.10 -5.90
N TYR A 139 12.54 -13.46 -4.74
CA TYR A 139 12.86 -12.06 -4.60
C TYR A 139 14.28 -11.86 -4.10
N LYS A 140 14.84 -12.76 -3.28
CA LYS A 140 16.23 -12.65 -2.82
C LYS A 140 17.17 -12.22 -3.96
N PRO A 141 17.94 -11.13 -3.79
CA PRO A 141 18.92 -10.72 -4.79
C PRO A 141 19.82 -11.92 -5.05
N LYS A 142 19.92 -12.33 -6.31
CA LYS A 142 20.89 -13.34 -6.72
C LYS A 142 22.25 -12.78 -6.30
N GLY A 143 22.80 -13.33 -5.22
CA GLY A 143 24.11 -12.95 -4.72
C GLY A 143 25.05 -12.96 -5.92
N LYS A 144 25.73 -11.84 -6.15
CA LYS A 144 26.77 -11.79 -7.17
C LYS A 144 27.77 -12.89 -6.82
N ALA A 145 27.84 -13.91 -7.67
CA ALA A 145 28.93 -14.88 -7.68
C ALA A 145 30.20 -14.21 -8.20
#